data_AF-A0A9D8FR83-F1
#
_entry.id   AF-A0A9D8FR83-F1
#
_cell.length_a   1.000
_cell.length_b   1.000
_cell.length_c   1.000
_cell.angle_alpha   90.00
_cell.angle_beta   90.00
_cell.angle_gamma   90.00
#
_symmetry.space_group_name_H-M   'P 1'
#
loop_
_entity.id
_entity.type
_entity.pdbx_description
1 polymer ?
#
loop_
_entity_poly.entity_id
_entity_poly.type
_entity_poly.pdbx_seq_one_letter_code
_entity_poly.pdbx_strand_id
1 'polypeptide(L)'
;MNSKKLTKFLLALTVVISFGQTCFLPATAFAQDFMMQGWYWDYPGTGDGKNWADSLNNKAQELSDAGITYLWLPPLSRASSSNNSNGCDPQDLYDLGEYGGGATRFGERSDLDDLITALNGVSIKAVADVVYNHRDGGDAEDNGAVEGWIEGMTWQKAEDGDNPFPSDRFRCYLPIGGATGYGTGNYYFKIRSASWHDRFDNFQYKFYAETNTVGWQGSADVNESEPNGGSDCG
;
A
#
# COMPACT_ATOMS: atom_id res chain seq x y z
N MET A 1 -42.35 97.93 -11.98
CA MET A 1 -43.27 97.40 -13.01
C MET A 1 -43.19 95.88 -13.01
N ASN A 2 -44.36 95.23 -12.93
CA ASN A 2 -44.57 93.78 -12.97
C ASN A 2 -43.94 93.11 -14.21
N SER A 3 -43.53 91.84 -14.09
CA SER A 3 -44.17 90.74 -14.86
C SER A 3 -43.35 89.42 -14.91
N LYS A 4 -43.90 88.40 -14.23
CA LYS A 4 -44.08 86.99 -14.67
C LYS A 4 -42.92 85.98 -14.59
N LYS A 5 -43.22 84.91 -13.84
CA LYS A 5 -42.61 83.58 -13.83
C LYS A 5 -42.64 82.93 -15.23
N LEU A 6 -41.62 82.13 -15.57
CA LEU A 6 -41.81 80.92 -16.40
C LEU A 6 -40.70 79.89 -16.12
N THR A 7 -41.12 78.74 -15.60
CA THR A 7 -40.34 77.51 -15.38
C THR A 7 -40.17 76.76 -16.72
N LYS A 8 -39.00 76.14 -16.97
CA LYS A 8 -38.74 74.95 -17.85
C LYS A 8 -37.21 74.67 -17.86
N PHE A 9 -36.66 73.74 -17.07
CA PHE A 9 -36.50 72.28 -17.23
C PHE A 9 -35.49 71.82 -18.32
N LEU A 10 -34.53 70.97 -17.90
CA LEU A 10 -33.58 70.11 -18.65
C LEU A 10 -32.37 70.81 -19.32
N LEU A 11 -31.12 70.38 -19.24
CA LEU A 11 -30.49 69.10 -18.85
C LEU A 11 -29.05 69.42 -18.39
N ALA A 12 -28.69 69.13 -17.14
CA ALA A 12 -27.31 69.22 -16.67
C ALA A 12 -26.60 67.91 -17.02
N LEU A 13 -25.70 67.94 -18.00
CA LEU A 13 -24.77 66.85 -18.26
C LEU A 13 -23.65 66.92 -17.21
N THR A 14 -23.88 66.33 -16.04
CA THR A 14 -22.83 66.15 -15.04
C THR A 14 -21.91 65.02 -15.52
N VAL A 15 -20.69 65.38 -15.92
CA VAL A 15 -19.60 64.44 -16.13
C VAL A 15 -19.30 63.78 -14.78
N VAL A 16 -19.69 62.50 -14.64
CA VAL A 16 -19.26 61.66 -13.53
C VAL A 16 -17.78 61.37 -13.76
N ILE A 17 -16.92 62.13 -13.09
CA ILE A 17 -15.52 61.74 -12.91
C ILE A 17 -15.55 60.56 -11.94
N SER A 18 -15.62 59.34 -12.47
CA SER A 18 -15.36 58.16 -11.66
C SER A 18 -13.88 58.18 -11.30
N PHE A 19 -13.58 58.48 -10.05
CA PHE A 19 -12.30 58.15 -9.44
C PHE A 19 -12.16 56.63 -9.49
N GLY A 20 -11.50 56.13 -10.53
CA GLY A 20 -11.05 54.75 -10.58
C GLY A 20 -9.97 54.57 -9.52
N GLN A 21 -10.37 54.26 -8.29
CA GLN A 21 -9.48 53.71 -7.29
C GLN A 21 -9.13 52.30 -7.78
N THR A 22 -8.09 52.18 -8.61
CA THR A 22 -7.43 50.90 -8.84
C THR A 22 -6.87 50.47 -7.50
N CYS A 23 -7.62 49.59 -6.83
CA CYS A 23 -7.16 48.83 -5.70
C CYS A 23 -6.01 47.95 -6.21
N PHE A 24 -4.79 48.45 -6.13
CA PHE A 24 -3.60 47.62 -6.23
C PHE A 24 -3.56 46.75 -4.98
N LEU A 25 -4.23 45.60 -5.04
CA LEU A 25 -3.91 44.49 -4.17
C LEU A 25 -2.49 44.04 -4.56
N PRO A 26 -1.53 43.95 -3.64
CA PRO A 26 -0.36 43.14 -3.90
C PRO A 26 -0.87 41.70 -3.97
N ALA A 27 -1.10 41.20 -5.18
CA ALA A 27 -1.26 39.77 -5.41
C ALA A 27 0.14 39.14 -5.31
N THR A 28 0.66 39.00 -4.10
CA THR A 28 1.73 38.04 -3.84
C THR A 28 1.09 36.66 -3.83
N ALA A 29 1.02 36.03 -5.00
CA ALA A 29 0.72 34.61 -5.13
C ALA A 29 2.04 33.87 -5.33
N PHE A 30 2.56 33.29 -4.24
CA PHE A 30 3.55 32.22 -4.30
C PHE A 30 3.18 31.21 -3.22
N ALA A 31 2.30 30.27 -3.57
CA ALA A 31 2.18 29.02 -2.83
C ALA A 31 2.85 27.97 -3.70
N GLN A 32 4.18 27.92 -3.64
CA GLN A 32 4.86 26.74 -4.17
C GLN A 32 4.67 25.66 -3.12
N ASP A 33 3.94 24.61 -3.49
CA ASP A 33 3.81 23.45 -2.64
C ASP A 33 5.14 22.71 -2.61
N PHE A 34 5.67 22.48 -1.41
CA PHE A 34 6.91 21.75 -1.17
C PHE A 34 6.60 20.48 -0.40
N MET A 35 6.86 19.34 -1.03
CA MET A 35 6.76 18.04 -0.40
C MET A 35 8.14 17.58 0.09
N MET A 36 8.19 17.10 1.32
CA MET A 36 9.31 16.34 1.85
C MET A 36 8.91 14.88 2.06
N GLN A 37 9.78 13.95 1.67
CA GLN A 37 9.72 12.58 2.15
C GLN A 37 10.15 12.56 3.62
N GLY A 38 9.20 12.29 4.52
CA GLY A 38 9.39 12.33 5.97
C GLY A 38 10.04 11.07 6.56
N TRP A 39 10.66 10.23 5.75
CA TRP A 39 11.25 8.97 6.17
C TRP A 39 12.36 8.53 5.19
N TYR A 40 13.14 7.54 5.58
CA TYR A 40 14.20 6.93 4.76
C TYR A 40 14.27 5.44 5.05
N TRP A 41 14.99 4.68 4.23
CA TRP A 41 14.91 3.20 4.24
C TRP A 41 15.20 2.52 5.59
N ASP A 42 15.93 3.12 6.51
CA ASP A 42 16.19 2.51 7.82
C ASP A 42 15.93 3.52 8.94
N TYR A 43 14.80 4.22 8.84
CA TYR A 43 14.41 5.17 9.88
C TYR A 43 14.30 4.44 11.24
N PRO A 44 14.75 5.06 12.35
CA PRO A 44 14.75 4.40 13.64
C PRO A 44 13.34 3.92 13.99
N GLY A 45 13.23 2.65 14.38
CA GLY A 45 12.05 2.19 15.10
C GLY A 45 11.97 2.83 16.49
N THR A 46 11.08 2.33 17.34
CA THR A 46 10.92 2.84 18.71
C THR A 46 12.23 2.76 19.51
N GLY A 47 12.71 3.90 19.98
CA GLY A 47 13.92 4.06 20.79
C GLY A 47 13.78 5.21 21.79
N ASP A 48 14.36 5.07 22.98
CA ASP A 48 14.24 6.05 24.08
C ASP A 48 12.78 6.45 24.41
N GLY A 49 11.84 5.53 24.22
CA GLY A 49 10.42 5.74 24.45
C GLY A 49 9.70 6.59 23.41
N LYS A 50 10.32 6.86 22.25
CA LYS A 50 9.72 7.58 21.12
C LYS A 50 9.76 6.74 19.86
N ASN A 51 8.70 6.81 19.06
CA ASN A 51 8.66 6.19 17.73
C ASN A 51 8.90 7.23 16.61
N TRP A 52 8.75 6.80 15.34
CA TRP A 52 8.99 7.69 14.21
C TRP A 52 7.91 8.76 14.08
N ALA A 53 6.65 8.43 14.38
CA ALA A 53 5.56 9.40 14.41
C ALA A 53 5.84 10.53 15.43
N ASP A 54 6.31 10.19 16.64
CA ASP A 54 6.74 11.16 17.64
C ASP A 54 7.89 12.05 17.15
N SER A 55 8.85 11.45 16.45
CA SER A 55 10.01 12.16 15.90
C SER A 55 9.60 13.23 14.89
N LEU A 56 8.64 12.90 14.02
CA LEU A 56 8.05 13.85 13.08
C LEU A 56 7.18 14.90 13.78
N ASN A 57 6.42 14.50 14.80
CA ASN A 57 5.55 15.41 15.56
C ASN A 57 6.38 16.51 16.22
N ASN A 58 7.48 16.13 16.89
CA ASN A 58 8.43 17.06 17.51
C ASN A 58 9.11 18.03 16.51
N LYS A 59 9.05 17.73 15.21
CA LYS A 59 9.65 18.54 14.14
C LYS A 59 8.63 19.32 13.31
N ALA A 60 7.33 19.18 13.56
CA ALA A 60 6.29 19.79 12.73
C ALA A 60 6.50 21.30 12.53
N GLN A 61 6.75 22.05 13.61
CA GLN A 61 6.99 23.50 13.53
C GLN A 61 8.29 23.83 12.76
N GLU A 62 9.38 23.10 13.01
CA GLU A 62 10.66 23.29 12.33
C GLU A 62 10.51 23.07 10.80
N LEU A 63 9.75 22.05 10.40
CA LEU A 63 9.45 21.74 9.00
C LEU A 63 8.61 22.85 8.35
N SER A 64 7.62 23.38 9.08
CA SER A 64 6.79 24.50 8.62
C SER A 64 7.62 25.77 8.44
N ASP A 65 8.48 26.08 9.40
CA ASP A 65 9.37 27.25 9.34
C ASP A 65 10.37 27.14 8.18
N ALA A 66 10.72 25.91 7.78
CA ALA A 66 11.51 25.62 6.59
C ALA A 66 10.73 25.70 5.26
N GLY A 67 9.41 25.93 5.31
CA GLY A 67 8.55 26.09 4.14
C GLY A 67 7.98 24.80 3.55
N ILE A 68 8.08 23.67 4.27
CA ILE A 68 7.42 22.43 3.86
C ILE A 68 5.90 22.58 3.98
N THR A 69 5.16 22.11 2.97
CA THR A 69 3.69 22.16 2.95
C THR A 69 3.04 20.76 2.85
N TYR A 70 3.80 19.74 2.45
CA TYR A 70 3.38 18.34 2.47
C TYR A 70 4.46 17.45 3.07
N LEU A 71 4.06 16.48 3.89
CA LEU A 71 4.96 15.47 4.45
C LEU A 71 4.49 14.08 4.04
N TRP A 72 5.27 13.39 3.21
CA TRP A 72 5.03 12.01 2.83
C TRP A 72 5.50 11.07 3.95
N LEU A 73 4.56 10.36 4.56
CA LEU A 73 4.77 9.41 5.64
C LEU A 73 5.16 8.03 5.07
N PRO A 74 5.86 7.17 5.84
CA PRO A 74 6.05 5.78 5.43
C PRO A 74 4.71 5.04 5.31
N PRO A 75 4.66 3.87 4.67
CA PRO A 75 3.46 3.04 4.70
C PRO A 75 3.05 2.74 6.15
N LEU A 76 1.78 3.01 6.45
CA LEU A 76 1.24 3.07 7.81
C LEU A 76 0.70 1.73 8.31
N SER A 77 0.40 0.83 7.37
CA SER A 77 -0.24 -0.46 7.64
C SER A 77 0.73 -1.46 8.26
N ARG A 78 0.19 -2.41 9.03
CA ARG A 78 0.89 -3.60 9.49
C ARG A 78 1.58 -4.28 8.32
N ALA A 79 2.84 -4.60 8.53
CA ALA A 79 3.66 -5.33 7.58
C ALA A 79 4.01 -6.73 8.08
N SER A 80 4.33 -7.64 7.16
CA SER A 80 4.64 -9.04 7.46
C SER A 80 5.85 -9.17 8.38
N SER A 81 6.86 -8.30 8.21
CA SER A 81 8.06 -8.26 9.06
C SER A 81 7.88 -7.43 10.35
N SER A 82 6.64 -7.04 10.68
CA SER A 82 6.28 -6.27 11.88
C SER A 82 7.19 -5.04 12.08
N ASN A 83 7.73 -4.81 13.28
CA ASN A 83 8.54 -3.63 13.61
C ASN A 83 9.89 -3.56 12.90
N ASN A 84 10.30 -4.60 12.18
CA ASN A 84 11.52 -4.56 11.36
C ASN A 84 11.24 -4.08 9.93
N SER A 85 9.96 -3.95 9.54
CA SER A 85 9.53 -3.53 8.21
C SER A 85 9.56 -2.01 8.05
N ASN A 86 9.82 -1.55 6.83
CA ASN A 86 9.63 -0.15 6.42
C ASN A 86 8.21 0.15 5.89
N GLY A 87 7.32 -0.84 5.91
CA GLY A 87 5.94 -0.77 5.44
C GLY A 87 5.71 -1.27 4.01
N CYS A 88 6.77 -1.60 3.26
CA CYS A 88 6.67 -2.00 1.84
C CYS A 88 6.17 -3.44 1.59
N ASP A 89 6.04 -4.24 2.64
CA ASP A 89 5.56 -5.63 2.70
C ASP A 89 4.22 -5.69 3.47
N PRO A 90 3.15 -5.02 2.99
CA PRO A 90 1.95 -4.81 3.78
C PRO A 90 1.15 -6.11 3.95
N GLN A 91 0.82 -6.42 5.19
CA GLN A 91 0.04 -7.60 5.58
C GLN A 91 -1.43 -7.26 5.72
N ASP A 92 -1.76 -6.29 6.58
CA ASP A 92 -3.13 -5.83 6.83
C ASP A 92 -3.21 -4.32 6.67
N LEU A 93 -3.92 -3.86 5.62
CA LEU A 93 -4.11 -2.43 5.33
C LEU A 93 -4.90 -1.67 6.39
N TYR A 94 -5.73 -2.38 7.15
CA TYR A 94 -6.65 -1.77 8.09
C TYR A 94 -6.05 -1.70 9.49
N ASP A 95 -4.99 -2.47 9.77
CA ASP A 95 -4.23 -2.34 11.01
C ASP A 95 -3.15 -1.27 10.88
N LEU A 96 -3.42 -0.07 11.42
CA LEU A 96 -2.42 1.02 11.50
C LEU A 96 -1.64 0.99 12.83
N GLY A 97 -1.54 -0.17 13.47
CA GLY A 97 -0.93 -0.33 14.78
C GLY A 97 -1.94 -0.25 15.93
N GLU A 98 -3.17 -0.70 15.72
CA GLU A 98 -4.27 -0.63 16.69
C GLU A 98 -4.88 -1.99 17.07
N TYR A 99 -4.50 -3.06 16.38
CA TYR A 99 -5.01 -4.40 16.65
C TYR A 99 -3.95 -5.29 17.31
N GLY A 100 -4.19 -6.61 17.34
CA GLY A 100 -3.43 -7.59 18.12
C GLY A 100 -1.92 -7.66 17.83
N GLY A 101 -1.43 -7.01 16.77
CA GLY A 101 0.00 -6.91 16.45
C GLY A 101 0.77 -5.80 17.17
N GLY A 102 0.11 -4.91 17.93
CA GLY A 102 0.73 -3.80 18.67
C GLY A 102 1.11 -2.60 17.79
N ALA A 103 2.08 -1.77 18.17
CA ALA A 103 2.57 -0.68 17.31
C ALA A 103 3.14 -1.20 15.98
N THR A 104 3.10 -0.40 14.91
CA THR A 104 3.94 -0.61 13.72
C THR A 104 5.35 -0.05 13.97
N ARG A 105 6.29 -0.22 13.03
CA ARG A 105 7.59 0.50 13.10
C ARG A 105 7.41 2.02 13.17
N PHE A 106 6.36 2.54 12.55
CA PHE A 106 6.06 3.96 12.54
C PHE A 106 5.55 4.47 13.90
N GLY A 107 4.66 3.69 14.53
CA GLY A 107 4.00 4.01 15.79
C GLY A 107 2.67 3.27 15.94
N GLU A 108 1.94 3.58 17.00
CA GLU A 108 0.54 3.18 17.17
C GLU A 108 -0.39 4.13 16.39
N ARG A 109 -1.65 3.73 16.25
CA ARG A 109 -2.68 4.56 15.60
C ARG A 109 -2.82 5.94 16.24
N SER A 110 -2.74 6.02 17.57
CA SER A 110 -2.81 7.29 18.31
C SER A 110 -1.66 8.24 17.95
N ASP A 111 -0.45 7.73 17.78
CA ASP A 111 0.72 8.55 17.47
C ASP A 111 0.62 9.15 16.06
N LEU A 112 0.05 8.38 15.12
CA LEU A 112 -0.29 8.87 13.78
C LEU A 112 -1.35 9.98 13.84
N ASP A 113 -2.42 9.79 14.62
CA ASP A 113 -3.49 10.79 14.73
C ASP A 113 -2.97 12.10 15.40
N ASP A 114 -2.09 11.98 16.40
CA ASP A 114 -1.41 13.11 17.04
C ASP A 114 -0.46 13.83 16.08
N LEU A 115 0.31 13.09 15.28
CA LEU A 115 1.15 13.67 14.23
C LEU A 115 0.31 14.42 13.19
N ILE A 116 -0.77 13.82 12.67
CA ILE A 116 -1.65 14.47 11.69
C ILE A 116 -2.21 15.77 12.28
N THR A 117 -2.61 15.75 13.56
CA THR A 117 -3.09 16.94 14.27
C THR A 117 -2.01 18.03 14.35
N ALA A 118 -0.78 17.68 14.73
CA ALA A 118 0.34 18.61 14.79
C ALA A 118 0.68 19.22 13.43
N LEU A 119 0.76 18.40 12.37
CA LEU A 119 1.04 18.84 11.01
C LEU A 119 -0.04 19.80 10.49
N ASN A 120 -1.31 19.46 10.68
CA ASN A 120 -2.43 20.33 10.30
C ASN A 120 -2.39 21.67 11.06
N GLY A 121 -1.99 21.67 12.33
CA GLY A 121 -1.83 22.87 13.16
C GLY A 121 -0.80 23.87 12.61
N VAL A 122 0.17 23.39 11.82
CA VAL A 122 1.21 24.20 11.17
C VAL A 122 1.06 24.25 9.64
N SER A 123 -0.13 23.95 9.11
CA SER A 123 -0.44 23.98 7.68
C SER A 123 0.39 23.01 6.80
N ILE A 124 0.90 21.92 7.38
CA ILE A 124 1.50 20.80 6.63
C ILE A 124 0.44 19.72 6.42
N LYS A 125 0.28 19.25 5.18
CA LYS A 125 -0.60 18.13 4.86
C LYS A 125 0.18 16.80 4.93
N ALA A 126 -0.30 15.86 5.71
CA ALA A 126 0.23 14.49 5.68
C ALA A 126 -0.17 13.80 4.36
N VAL A 127 0.76 13.05 3.77
CA VAL A 127 0.54 12.24 2.56
C VAL A 127 0.85 10.79 2.90
N ALA A 128 -0.16 9.93 2.76
CA ALA A 128 -0.03 8.50 3.03
C ALA A 128 0.67 7.79 1.86
N ASP A 129 1.60 6.89 2.19
CA ASP A 129 2.08 5.88 1.25
C ASP A 129 1.10 4.70 1.22
N VAL A 130 0.64 4.33 0.02
CA VAL A 130 -0.41 3.33 -0.14
C VAL A 130 0.07 2.22 -1.07
N VAL A 131 0.42 1.08 -0.46
CA VAL A 131 0.95 -0.08 -1.17
C VAL A 131 -0.18 -1.04 -1.53
N TYR A 132 -0.69 -0.93 -2.77
CA TYR A 132 -1.76 -1.78 -3.31
C TYR A 132 -1.31 -2.86 -4.28
N ASN A 133 -0.04 -2.84 -4.70
CA ASN A 133 0.47 -3.80 -5.69
C ASN A 133 0.43 -5.25 -5.19
N HIS A 134 0.64 -5.49 -3.90
CA HIS A 134 0.77 -6.83 -3.33
C HIS A 134 0.35 -6.87 -1.85
N ARG A 135 0.29 -8.08 -1.30
CA ARG A 135 0.17 -8.41 0.12
C ARG A 135 1.27 -9.40 0.49
N ASP A 136 1.75 -9.36 1.72
CA ASP A 136 2.73 -10.32 2.21
C ASP A 136 2.36 -10.84 3.61
N GLY A 137 2.87 -12.02 3.97
CA GLY A 137 2.65 -12.62 5.30
C GLY A 137 1.21 -13.08 5.57
N GLY A 138 0.40 -13.31 4.53
CA GLY A 138 -0.94 -13.86 4.70
C GLY A 138 -0.91 -15.30 5.22
N ASP A 139 -1.89 -15.65 6.05
CA ASP A 139 -2.12 -17.03 6.47
C ASP A 139 -2.55 -17.88 5.28
N ALA A 140 -2.22 -19.17 5.32
CA ALA A 140 -2.72 -20.10 4.32
C ALA A 140 -4.23 -20.31 4.51
N GLU A 141 -4.98 -20.19 3.43
CA GLU A 141 -6.42 -20.44 3.39
C GLU A 141 -6.76 -21.46 2.30
N ASP A 142 -7.82 -22.23 2.53
CA ASP A 142 -8.40 -23.09 1.49
C ASP A 142 -9.18 -22.22 0.50
N ASN A 143 -8.77 -22.23 -0.77
CA ASN A 143 -9.38 -21.41 -1.81
C ASN A 143 -9.79 -22.25 -3.03
N GLY A 144 -10.98 -22.85 -2.96
CA GLY A 144 -11.50 -23.72 -4.02
C GLY A 144 -11.75 -22.99 -5.36
N ALA A 145 -11.93 -21.67 -5.35
CA ALA A 145 -12.04 -20.89 -6.58
C ALA A 145 -10.69 -20.78 -7.31
N VAL A 146 -9.61 -20.59 -6.55
CA VAL A 146 -8.23 -20.58 -7.09
C VAL A 146 -7.81 -21.99 -7.51
N GLU A 147 -8.16 -23.01 -6.75
CA GLU A 147 -7.95 -24.42 -7.13
C GLU A 147 -8.55 -24.71 -8.52
N GLY A 148 -9.86 -24.48 -8.69
CA GLY A 148 -10.52 -24.71 -9.98
C GLY A 148 -10.00 -23.83 -11.12
N TRP A 149 -9.50 -22.62 -10.81
CA TRP A 149 -8.85 -21.75 -11.79
C TRP A 149 -7.52 -22.34 -12.28
N ILE A 150 -6.66 -22.79 -11.36
CA ILE A 150 -5.36 -23.41 -11.67
C ILE A 150 -5.55 -24.72 -12.43
N GLU A 151 -6.41 -25.61 -11.96
CA GLU A 151 -6.68 -26.91 -12.60
C GLU A 151 -7.30 -26.75 -13.99
N GLY A 152 -8.11 -25.71 -14.18
CA GLY A 152 -8.76 -25.39 -15.44
C GLY A 152 -7.89 -24.58 -16.40
N MET A 153 -6.62 -24.31 -16.10
CA MET A 153 -5.75 -23.52 -16.95
C MET A 153 -5.33 -24.31 -18.20
N THR A 154 -5.47 -23.71 -19.37
CA THR A 154 -5.13 -24.34 -20.67
C THR A 154 -4.17 -23.48 -21.45
N TRP A 155 -3.53 -24.05 -22.48
CA TRP A 155 -2.71 -23.29 -23.42
C TRP A 155 -3.47 -22.05 -23.96
N GLN A 156 -4.72 -22.22 -24.42
CA GLN A 156 -5.47 -21.12 -25.02
C GLN A 156 -5.74 -19.98 -24.03
N LYS A 157 -6.14 -20.31 -22.79
CA LYS A 157 -6.35 -19.31 -21.74
C LYS A 157 -5.07 -18.52 -21.47
N ALA A 158 -3.94 -19.23 -21.40
CA ALA A 158 -2.64 -18.58 -21.25
C ALA A 158 -2.37 -17.64 -22.42
N GLU A 159 -2.58 -18.08 -23.65
CA GLU A 159 -2.37 -17.25 -24.85
C GLU A 159 -3.28 -16.01 -24.88
N ASP A 160 -4.50 -16.14 -24.35
CA ASP A 160 -5.46 -15.04 -24.19
C ASP A 160 -5.05 -14.02 -23.08
N GLY A 161 -3.98 -14.31 -22.34
CA GLY A 161 -3.40 -13.42 -21.32
C GLY A 161 -3.69 -13.83 -19.88
N ASP A 162 -4.41 -14.93 -19.65
CA ASP A 162 -4.72 -15.39 -18.29
C ASP A 162 -3.43 -15.84 -17.56
N ASN A 163 -3.40 -15.62 -16.24
CA ASN A 163 -2.33 -16.07 -15.35
C ASN A 163 -2.90 -17.11 -14.34
N PRO A 164 -2.38 -18.35 -14.28
CA PRO A 164 -2.89 -19.35 -13.34
C PRO A 164 -2.64 -18.98 -11.88
N PHE A 165 -1.63 -18.16 -11.61
CA PHE A 165 -1.17 -17.88 -10.27
C PHE A 165 -1.59 -16.49 -9.80
N PRO A 166 -2.53 -16.37 -8.85
CA PRO A 166 -2.79 -15.09 -8.17
C PRO A 166 -1.64 -14.69 -7.21
N SER A 167 -0.75 -15.63 -6.87
CA SER A 167 0.42 -15.44 -5.99
C SER A 167 1.62 -16.27 -6.47
N ASP A 168 2.83 -15.93 -6.02
CA ASP A 168 4.07 -16.68 -6.30
C ASP A 168 4.17 -18.03 -5.55
N ARG A 169 3.13 -18.43 -4.81
CA ARG A 169 3.15 -19.57 -3.87
C ARG A 169 1.81 -20.26 -3.83
N PHE A 170 1.79 -21.59 -3.94
CA PHE A 170 0.63 -22.42 -3.64
C PHE A 170 0.97 -23.43 -2.54
N ARG A 171 -0.04 -23.83 -1.77
CA ARG A 171 0.05 -24.90 -0.77
C ARG A 171 -1.01 -25.93 -1.08
N CYS A 172 -0.62 -27.20 -1.15
CA CYS A 172 -1.54 -28.33 -1.27
C CYS A 172 -1.37 -29.25 -0.05
N TYR A 173 -2.46 -29.86 0.40
CA TYR A 173 -2.43 -30.85 1.47
C TYR A 173 -2.50 -32.26 0.88
N LEU A 174 -1.61 -33.15 1.33
CA LEU A 174 -1.69 -34.57 1.06
C LEU A 174 -2.16 -35.29 2.33
N PRO A 175 -3.41 -35.78 2.41
CA PRO A 175 -3.87 -36.55 3.55
C PRO A 175 -3.10 -37.88 3.62
N ILE A 176 -2.34 -38.10 4.69
CA ILE A 176 -1.62 -39.36 4.96
C ILE A 176 -2.16 -39.98 6.25
N GLY A 177 -2.35 -41.30 6.25
CA GLY A 177 -2.78 -42.09 7.41
C GLY A 177 -4.30 -42.21 7.56
N GLY A 178 -4.75 -42.73 8.70
CA GLY A 178 -6.16 -42.96 8.98
C GLY A 178 -6.84 -43.88 7.96
N ALA A 179 -8.02 -43.46 7.47
CA ALA A 179 -8.81 -44.22 6.50
C ALA A 179 -8.37 -44.01 5.03
N THR A 180 -7.33 -43.20 4.77
CA THR A 180 -6.88 -42.87 3.40
C THR A 180 -6.19 -44.05 2.71
N GLY A 181 -5.67 -45.01 3.48
CA GLY A 181 -4.85 -46.11 2.97
C GLY A 181 -3.39 -45.73 2.68
N TYR A 182 -3.03 -44.44 2.78
CA TYR A 182 -1.66 -43.96 2.61
C TYR A 182 -0.89 -44.09 3.92
N GLY A 183 -0.05 -45.12 4.04
CA GLY A 183 0.71 -45.43 5.25
C GLY A 183 2.16 -44.94 5.23
N THR A 184 2.99 -45.49 6.10
CA THR A 184 4.44 -45.25 6.06
C THR A 184 5.03 -45.70 4.74
N GLY A 185 5.82 -44.84 4.09
CA GLY A 185 6.48 -45.16 2.83
C GLY A 185 7.17 -43.95 2.20
N ASN A 186 7.74 -44.17 1.02
CA ASN A 186 8.29 -43.11 0.19
C ASN A 186 7.21 -42.57 -0.74
N TYR A 187 7.07 -41.25 -0.79
CA TYR A 187 6.16 -40.53 -1.67
C TYR A 187 6.97 -39.80 -2.73
N TYR A 188 6.48 -39.80 -3.97
CA TYR A 188 7.12 -39.12 -5.09
C TYR A 188 6.15 -38.07 -5.63
N PHE A 189 6.63 -36.85 -5.80
CA PHE A 189 5.85 -35.73 -6.31
C PHE A 189 6.29 -35.42 -7.73
N LYS A 190 5.32 -35.40 -8.65
CA LYS A 190 5.52 -34.99 -10.04
C LYS A 190 4.74 -33.70 -10.27
N ILE A 191 5.38 -32.77 -10.95
CA ILE A 191 4.96 -31.39 -11.17
C ILE A 191 5.30 -31.05 -12.63
N ARG A 192 4.34 -30.43 -13.28
CA ARG A 192 4.45 -29.83 -14.60
C ARG A 192 3.43 -28.71 -14.73
N SER A 193 3.65 -27.80 -15.67
CA SER A 193 2.62 -26.91 -16.18
C SER A 193 1.38 -27.66 -16.66
N ALA A 194 0.20 -27.33 -16.12
CA ALA A 194 -1.07 -27.86 -16.62
C ALA A 194 -1.40 -27.36 -18.04
N SER A 195 -1.01 -26.12 -18.34
CA SER A 195 -1.30 -25.45 -19.61
C SER A 195 -0.38 -25.86 -20.76
N TRP A 196 0.80 -26.42 -20.45
CA TRP A 196 1.92 -26.62 -21.37
C TRP A 196 2.45 -25.34 -22.04
N HIS A 197 1.97 -24.16 -21.67
CA HIS A 197 2.37 -22.90 -22.27
C HIS A 197 3.80 -22.54 -21.89
N ASP A 198 4.59 -22.06 -22.85
CA ASP A 198 6.00 -21.70 -22.68
C ASP A 198 6.27 -20.70 -21.54
N ARG A 199 5.32 -19.80 -21.25
CA ARG A 199 5.34 -18.85 -20.13
C ARG A 199 5.32 -19.51 -18.75
N PHE A 200 4.87 -20.75 -18.67
CA PHE A 200 4.66 -21.48 -17.43
C PHE A 200 5.30 -22.88 -17.45
N ASP A 201 6.05 -23.22 -18.50
CA ASP A 201 6.74 -24.50 -18.66
C ASP A 201 8.24 -24.34 -18.34
N ASN A 202 8.89 -25.42 -17.89
CA ASN A 202 10.32 -25.47 -17.59
C ASN A 202 10.80 -24.44 -16.54
N PHE A 203 9.99 -24.21 -15.50
CA PHE A 203 10.37 -23.37 -14.36
C PHE A 203 11.07 -24.16 -13.26
N GLN A 204 11.96 -23.47 -12.54
CA GLN A 204 12.50 -23.95 -11.27
C GLN A 204 11.62 -23.44 -10.13
N TYR A 205 11.26 -24.33 -9.21
CA TYR A 205 10.50 -23.99 -8.02
C TYR A 205 11.22 -24.48 -6.76
N LYS A 206 10.90 -23.83 -5.65
CA LYS A 206 11.33 -24.29 -4.33
C LYS A 206 10.28 -25.21 -3.75
N PHE A 207 10.69 -26.40 -3.34
CA PHE A 207 9.81 -27.37 -2.72
C PHE A 207 9.97 -27.36 -1.21
N TYR A 208 8.84 -27.19 -0.51
CA TYR A 208 8.76 -27.24 0.94
C TYR A 208 7.71 -28.28 1.33
N ALA A 209 8.05 -29.14 2.29
CA ALA A 209 7.12 -30.10 2.86
C ALA A 209 7.19 -30.05 4.39
N GLU A 210 6.02 -30.04 5.01
CA GLU A 210 5.86 -30.17 6.46
C GLU A 210 4.68 -31.09 6.77
N THR A 211 4.61 -31.57 8.00
CA THR A 211 3.46 -32.34 8.48
C THR A 211 2.72 -31.54 9.54
N ASN A 212 1.41 -31.72 9.66
CA ASN A 212 0.62 -31.10 10.72
C ASN A 212 1.05 -31.52 12.15
N THR A 213 1.82 -32.61 12.29
CA THR A 213 2.26 -33.14 13.59
C THR A 213 3.59 -32.55 14.02
N VAL A 214 4.53 -32.41 13.09
CA VAL A 214 5.91 -31.98 13.37
C VAL A 214 6.17 -30.52 12.96
N GLY A 215 5.35 -29.97 12.06
CA GLY A 215 5.55 -28.65 11.47
C GLY A 215 6.84 -28.56 10.64
N TRP A 216 7.16 -27.36 10.16
CA TRP A 216 8.40 -27.08 9.46
C TRP A 216 9.62 -27.34 10.34
N GLN A 217 10.59 -28.08 9.80
CA GLN A 217 11.80 -28.49 10.53
C GLN A 217 13.05 -27.70 10.14
N GLY A 218 12.92 -26.55 9.49
CA GLY A 218 14.09 -25.76 9.07
C GLY A 218 14.96 -26.48 8.03
N SER A 219 14.36 -27.31 7.19
CA SER A 219 15.09 -28.01 6.13
C SER A 219 15.65 -26.99 5.12
N ALA A 220 16.78 -27.32 4.49
CA ALA A 220 17.32 -26.46 3.45
C ALA A 220 16.35 -26.36 2.26
N ASP A 221 16.39 -25.23 1.55
CA ASP A 221 15.64 -25.05 0.30
C ASP A 221 15.99 -26.17 -0.69
N VAL A 222 14.97 -26.90 -1.15
CA VAL A 222 15.12 -27.87 -2.24
C VAL A 222 14.65 -27.21 -3.53
N ASN A 223 15.54 -27.09 -4.51
CA ASN A 223 15.17 -26.63 -5.85
C ASN A 223 14.82 -27.82 -6.73
N GLU A 224 13.72 -27.71 -7.45
CA GLU A 224 13.23 -28.71 -8.39
C GLU A 224 12.90 -28.04 -9.73
N SER A 225 13.03 -28.78 -10.83
CA SER A 225 12.81 -28.24 -12.19
C SER A 225 11.74 -29.03 -12.92
N GLU A 226 10.81 -28.33 -13.56
CA GLU A 226 9.83 -28.95 -14.44
C GLU A 226 10.47 -29.47 -15.74
N PRO A 227 9.92 -30.53 -16.37
CA PRO A 227 8.96 -31.47 -15.81
C PRO A 227 9.74 -32.53 -15.01
N ASN A 228 9.55 -32.62 -13.69
CA ASN A 228 10.30 -33.53 -12.81
C ASN A 228 9.81 -35.01 -12.94
N GLY A 229 9.74 -35.51 -14.18
CA GLY A 229 9.06 -36.75 -14.54
C GLY A 229 7.54 -36.60 -14.68
N GLY A 230 7.00 -35.37 -14.68
CA GLY A 230 5.57 -35.04 -14.78
C GLY A 230 4.98 -35.08 -16.20
N SER A 231 5.71 -35.57 -17.21
CA SER A 231 5.17 -35.73 -18.57
C SER A 231 3.98 -36.70 -18.65
N ASP A 232 3.83 -37.59 -17.67
CA ASP A 232 2.72 -38.53 -17.51
C ASP A 232 1.62 -38.05 -16.56
N CYS A 233 1.73 -36.83 -16.02
CA CYS A 233 0.55 -36.16 -15.48
C CYS A 233 -0.49 -36.05 -16.61
N GLY A 234 -1.79 -36.16 -16.33
CA GLY A 234 -2.85 -36.25 -17.36
C GLY A 234 -2.88 -35.05 -18.31
#